data_AF-A0A1T1GPZ4-F1
#
_entry.id   AF-A0A1T1GPZ4-F1
#
_cell.length_a   1.000
_cell.length_b   1.000
_cell.length_c   1.000
_cell.angle_alpha   90.00
_cell.angle_beta   90.00
_cell.angle_gamma   90.00
#
_symmetry.space_group_name_H-M   'P 1'
#
loop_
_entity.id
_entity.type
_entity.pdbx_description
1 polymer ?
#
loop_
_entity_poly.entity_id
_entity_poly.type
_entity_poly.pdbx_seq_one_letter_code
_entity_poly.pdbx_strand_id
1 'polypeptide(L)'
;MMGSGKTTQIIENIRTAETSQNFLYITPLLDECHRISGTSYDEDDHLKRPLITTEDDTSVHYAYLPDAPLKDKRFKHPSYKGGNKAESLQYLLKNKENVVSTHQLFMNLTPAMLEDAKDYVLVIDETIQVYDVYAEYTATELEALFRLGWIKLDDSDNVTLRFQRENFGDNGGDPTGTKYENLATMCDLGQLLYVDQKLIVWELSIDTLKAFKEVWIATYMFEGSQMSAYLKSYGVDYELIRFGNKPSQIKELVTISDDKFINDIGTKKTALSSSQFKTNKKALCEQLSKNLDNYFRNKVKAKKGDRLWTSFKEGHSLIAGSRYKDEWLAFNTKATNEYKDKTNLAYLLNLFPNPMVVKASAMKGFPVNEDVFALSEMVQWIWRSAIREGNPINIYVPSARMRDLLTRWMNDEFENIVAVKTEPYVQAKTEQLELV
;
A
#
# COMPACT_ATOMS: atom_id res chain seq x y z
N MET A 1 -16.04 -13.17 -6.05
CA MET A 1 -14.89 -12.92 -6.96
C MET A 1 -13.98 -11.88 -6.33
N MET A 2 -12.67 -11.92 -6.61
CA MET A 2 -11.83 -10.77 -6.26
C MET A 2 -12.40 -9.53 -6.95
N GLY A 3 -12.55 -8.43 -6.20
CA GLY A 3 -13.07 -7.14 -6.64
C GLY A 3 -14.50 -6.81 -6.20
N SER A 4 -15.26 -7.77 -5.64
CA SER A 4 -16.62 -7.51 -5.12
C SER A 4 -16.85 -8.05 -3.70
N GLY A 5 -16.28 -9.20 -3.34
CA GLY A 5 -16.61 -9.85 -2.06
C GLY A 5 -16.18 -9.08 -0.81
N LYS A 6 -14.95 -8.55 -0.78
CA LYS A 6 -14.36 -7.98 0.46
C LYS A 6 -15.10 -6.74 0.92
N THR A 7 -15.22 -5.78 0.02
CA THR A 7 -15.89 -4.52 0.33
C THR A 7 -17.37 -4.72 0.58
N THR A 8 -18.04 -5.62 -0.16
CA THR A 8 -19.45 -5.97 0.12
C THR A 8 -19.62 -6.56 1.52
N GLN A 9 -18.72 -7.47 1.94
CA GLN A 9 -18.78 -8.03 3.30
C GLN A 9 -18.57 -6.95 4.37
N ILE A 10 -17.58 -6.07 4.19
CA ILE A 10 -17.35 -4.95 5.11
C ILE A 10 -18.56 -4.03 5.17
N ILE A 11 -19.13 -3.66 4.03
CA ILE A 11 -20.33 -2.83 3.96
C ILE A 11 -21.46 -3.49 4.75
N GLU A 12 -21.65 -4.79 4.60
CA GLU A 12 -22.69 -5.53 5.34
C GLU A 12 -22.41 -5.56 6.85
N ASN A 13 -21.16 -5.78 7.26
CA ASN A 13 -20.76 -5.75 8.66
C ASN A 13 -21.00 -4.36 9.28
N ILE A 14 -20.63 -3.28 8.58
CA ILE A 14 -20.90 -1.91 9.03
C ILE A 14 -22.40 -1.65 9.10
N ARG A 15 -23.16 -2.05 8.07
CA ARG A 15 -24.61 -1.82 7.97
C ARG A 15 -25.38 -2.47 9.11
N THR A 16 -24.97 -3.67 9.52
CA THR A 16 -25.63 -4.48 10.55
C THR A 16 -25.09 -4.24 11.96
N ALA A 17 -23.96 -3.53 12.10
CA ALA A 17 -23.41 -3.14 13.39
C ALA A 17 -24.35 -2.18 14.14
N GLU A 18 -24.24 -2.21 15.47
CA GLU A 18 -24.99 -1.34 16.39
C GLU A 18 -24.95 0.13 15.96
N THR A 19 -26.06 0.84 16.15
CA THR A 19 -26.18 2.25 15.74
C THR A 19 -25.18 3.16 16.46
N SER A 20 -24.76 2.80 17.68
CA SER A 20 -23.75 3.51 18.47
C SER A 20 -22.31 3.24 18.05
N GLN A 21 -22.05 2.26 17.17
CA GLN A 21 -20.70 1.94 16.74
C GLN A 21 -20.23 2.94 15.68
N ASN A 22 -19.13 3.63 15.98
CA ASN A 22 -18.49 4.57 15.06
C ASN A 22 -17.39 3.87 14.26
N PHE A 23 -17.24 4.28 13.00
CA PHE A 23 -16.30 3.70 12.06
C PHE A 23 -15.38 4.77 11.48
N LEU A 24 -14.08 4.46 11.40
CA LEU A 24 -13.13 5.17 10.56
C LEU A 24 -12.76 4.26 9.40
N TYR A 25 -13.34 4.50 8.22
CA TYR A 25 -13.05 3.76 7.00
C TYR A 25 -11.95 4.46 6.22
N ILE A 26 -10.84 3.78 5.99
CA ILE A 26 -9.72 4.30 5.20
C ILE A 26 -9.54 3.50 3.92
N THR A 27 -9.31 4.20 2.82
CA THR A 27 -9.15 3.59 1.49
C THR A 27 -8.02 4.26 0.69
N PRO A 28 -7.42 3.60 -0.32
CA PRO A 28 -6.35 4.22 -1.09
C PRO A 28 -6.74 5.49 -1.87
N LEU A 29 -7.97 5.58 -2.37
CA LEU A 29 -8.41 6.67 -3.27
C LEU A 29 -9.64 7.42 -2.76
N LEU A 30 -9.70 8.72 -3.07
CA LEU A 30 -10.84 9.58 -2.70
C LEU A 30 -12.15 9.14 -3.36
N ASP A 31 -12.11 8.65 -4.60
CA ASP A 31 -13.31 8.13 -5.28
C ASP A 31 -13.94 6.96 -4.54
N GLU A 32 -13.10 6.14 -3.91
CA GLU A 32 -13.58 5.03 -3.11
C GLU A 32 -14.22 5.53 -1.81
N CYS A 33 -13.76 6.65 -1.24
CA CYS A 33 -14.44 7.30 -0.12
C CYS A 33 -15.89 7.65 -0.50
N HIS A 34 -16.11 8.21 -1.69
CA HIS A 34 -17.46 8.54 -2.18
C HIS A 34 -18.30 7.28 -2.42
N ARG A 35 -17.72 6.24 -3.01
CA ARG A 35 -18.41 4.97 -3.25
C ARG A 35 -18.87 4.31 -1.94
N ILE A 36 -18.02 4.30 -0.91
CA ILE A 36 -18.34 3.70 0.39
C ILE A 36 -19.38 4.51 1.16
N SER A 37 -19.17 5.82 1.25
CA SER A 37 -20.10 6.71 1.95
C SER A 37 -21.41 6.92 1.20
N GLY A 38 -21.44 6.67 -0.11
CA GLY A 38 -22.56 6.95 -0.97
C GLY A 38 -22.77 8.44 -1.24
N THR A 39 -21.74 9.28 -1.10
CA THR A 39 -21.85 10.73 -1.32
C THR A 39 -21.61 11.11 -2.77
N SER A 40 -22.33 12.11 -3.27
CA SER A 40 -22.08 12.73 -4.59
C SER A 40 -21.18 13.96 -4.50
N TYR A 41 -20.48 14.28 -5.58
CA TYR A 41 -19.67 15.49 -5.77
C TYR A 41 -19.90 16.05 -7.18
N ASP A 42 -19.51 17.31 -7.42
CA ASP A 42 -19.53 17.92 -8.75
C ASP A 42 -18.39 17.35 -9.61
N GLU A 43 -18.68 16.79 -10.79
CA GLU A 43 -17.69 16.17 -11.68
C GLU A 43 -16.59 17.16 -12.11
N ASP A 44 -16.90 18.46 -12.15
CA ASP A 44 -15.95 19.53 -12.47
C ASP A 44 -15.10 19.96 -11.25
N ASP A 45 -15.45 19.53 -10.03
CA ASP A 45 -14.65 19.81 -8.84
C ASP A 45 -13.44 18.89 -8.75
N HIS A 46 -12.27 19.43 -9.11
CA HIS A 46 -10.98 18.71 -8.99
C HIS A 46 -10.67 18.22 -7.57
N LEU A 47 -11.24 18.83 -6.53
CA LEU A 47 -11.07 18.40 -5.14
C LEU A 47 -12.11 17.36 -4.70
N LYS A 48 -13.09 17.05 -5.56
CA LYS A 48 -14.18 16.09 -5.34
C LYS A 48 -14.86 16.29 -3.98
N ARG A 49 -15.25 17.53 -3.65
CA ARG A 49 -15.89 17.80 -2.36
C ARG A 49 -17.32 17.28 -2.36
N PRO A 50 -17.78 16.61 -1.28
CA PRO A 50 -19.15 16.11 -1.21
C PRO A 50 -20.14 17.27 -1.26
N LEU A 51 -21.23 17.10 -2.00
CA LEU A 51 -22.33 18.06 -2.05
C LEU A 51 -23.02 18.12 -0.70
N ILE A 52 -23.22 19.34 -0.17
CA ILE A 52 -23.86 19.58 1.12
C ILE A 52 -25.34 19.87 0.88
N THR A 53 -26.23 19.16 1.58
CA THR A 53 -27.69 19.37 1.51
C THR A 53 -28.19 20.31 2.59
N THR A 54 -27.65 20.19 3.80
CA THR A 54 -27.95 21.05 4.94
C THR A 54 -26.71 21.22 5.80
N GLU A 55 -26.57 22.40 6.39
CA GLU A 55 -25.50 22.76 7.31
C GLU A 55 -26.15 23.50 8.47
N ASP A 56 -25.92 23.01 9.69
CA ASP A 56 -26.24 23.72 10.92
C ASP A 56 -24.98 23.84 11.78
N ASP A 57 -25.08 24.56 12.90
CA ASP A 57 -23.94 24.83 13.79
C ASP A 57 -23.30 23.55 14.38
N THR A 58 -23.99 22.41 14.27
CA THR A 58 -23.61 21.14 14.91
C THR A 58 -23.29 20.00 13.93
N SER A 59 -23.72 20.10 12.67
CA SER A 59 -23.55 19.01 11.71
C SER A 59 -23.64 19.44 10.24
N VAL A 60 -22.85 18.78 9.39
CA VAL A 60 -22.88 18.94 7.92
C VAL A 60 -23.53 17.70 7.33
N HIS A 61 -24.63 17.84 6.61
CA HIS A 61 -25.26 16.72 5.89
C HIS A 61 -24.90 16.75 4.41
N TYR A 62 -24.53 15.59 3.88
CA TYR A 62 -24.22 15.44 2.46
C TYR A 62 -25.39 14.90 1.67
N ALA A 63 -25.36 15.13 0.36
CA ALA A 63 -26.21 14.45 -0.59
C ALA A 63 -25.74 13.00 -0.73
N TYR A 64 -26.45 12.10 -0.05
CA TYR A 64 -26.23 10.65 -0.17
C TYR A 64 -27.12 10.06 -1.27
N LEU A 65 -26.58 9.12 -2.03
CA LEU A 65 -27.31 8.35 -3.04
C LEU A 65 -28.43 7.54 -2.37
N PRO A 66 -29.66 7.54 -2.92
CA PRO A 66 -30.80 6.88 -2.29
C PRO A 66 -30.63 5.36 -2.08
N ASP A 67 -29.85 4.72 -2.95
CA ASP A 67 -29.56 3.28 -2.97
C ASP A 67 -28.21 2.91 -2.33
N ALA A 68 -27.45 3.90 -1.81
CA ALA A 68 -26.19 3.61 -1.15
C ALA A 68 -26.41 2.79 0.13
N PRO A 69 -25.69 1.66 0.31
CA PRO A 69 -25.94 0.71 1.39
C PRO A 69 -25.63 1.25 2.78
N LEU A 70 -24.79 2.28 2.88
CA LEU A 70 -24.36 2.92 4.14
C LEU A 70 -24.91 4.33 4.33
N LYS A 71 -25.88 4.79 3.52
CA LYS A 71 -26.42 6.16 3.62
C LYS A 71 -26.89 6.52 5.03
N ASP A 72 -27.48 5.56 5.75
CA ASP A 72 -28.04 5.77 7.09
C ASP A 72 -26.96 5.86 8.17
N LYS A 73 -25.73 5.39 7.89
CA LYS A 73 -24.56 5.59 8.75
C LYS A 73 -23.95 6.98 8.60
N ARG A 74 -24.33 7.73 7.56
CA ARG A 74 -23.99 9.16 7.37
C ARG A 74 -22.49 9.46 7.45
N PHE A 75 -21.66 8.64 6.80
CA PHE A 75 -20.22 8.85 6.73
C PHE A 75 -19.86 10.28 6.30
N LYS A 76 -18.87 10.85 6.98
CA LYS A 76 -18.34 12.20 6.78
C LYS A 76 -16.95 12.17 6.16
N HIS A 77 -16.63 13.19 5.37
CA HIS A 77 -15.32 13.35 4.74
C HIS A 77 -14.57 14.49 5.44
N PRO A 78 -13.29 14.31 5.82
CA PRO A 78 -12.47 15.41 6.27
C PRO A 78 -12.34 16.50 5.20
N SER A 79 -12.63 17.74 5.56
CA SER A 79 -12.73 18.87 4.61
C SER A 79 -11.74 19.98 4.91
N TYR A 80 -11.55 20.90 3.96
CA TYR A 80 -10.76 22.13 4.14
C TYR A 80 -11.60 23.31 4.68
N LYS A 81 -12.89 23.10 4.98
CA LYS A 81 -13.76 24.20 5.40
C LYS A 81 -13.56 24.45 6.90
N GLY A 82 -13.01 25.62 7.26
CA GLY A 82 -12.74 26.02 8.64
C GLY A 82 -11.34 25.65 9.17
N GLY A 83 -10.44 25.15 8.32
CA GLY A 83 -9.10 24.71 8.72
C GLY A 83 -8.44 23.81 7.68
N ASN A 84 -7.46 23.02 8.10
CA ASN A 84 -6.88 21.96 7.28
C ASN A 84 -7.61 20.61 7.47
N LYS A 85 -7.38 19.65 6.57
CA LYS A 85 -8.03 18.33 6.62
C LYS A 85 -7.75 17.56 7.92
N ALA A 86 -6.60 17.75 8.54
CA ALA A 86 -6.25 17.09 9.80
C ALA A 86 -7.10 17.66 10.94
N GLU A 87 -7.24 18.99 11.04
CA GLU A 87 -8.13 19.62 12.02
C GLU A 87 -9.59 19.18 11.85
N SER A 88 -10.05 19.08 10.59
CA SER A 88 -11.39 18.55 10.29
C SER A 88 -11.53 17.09 10.71
N LEU A 89 -10.52 16.24 10.48
CA LEU A 89 -10.53 14.85 10.92
C LEU A 89 -10.60 14.76 12.46
N GLN A 90 -9.83 15.56 13.18
CA GLN A 90 -9.88 15.60 14.65
C GLN A 90 -11.27 15.98 15.15
N TYR A 91 -11.87 17.01 14.55
CA TYR A 91 -13.23 17.43 14.90
C TYR A 91 -14.24 16.29 14.71
N LEU A 92 -14.19 15.59 13.57
CA LEU A 92 -15.10 14.46 13.31
C LEU A 92 -14.90 13.32 14.32
N LEU A 93 -13.64 12.97 14.62
CA LEU A 93 -13.30 11.93 15.60
C LEU A 93 -13.87 12.27 16.99
N LYS A 94 -13.61 13.50 17.45
CA LYS A 94 -14.07 14.03 18.74
C LYS A 94 -15.60 14.04 18.86
N ASN A 95 -16.31 14.34 17.78
CA ASN A 95 -17.77 14.35 17.76
C ASN A 95 -18.40 12.98 17.47
N LYS A 96 -17.60 11.91 17.44
CA LYS A 96 -18.09 10.53 17.26
C LYS A 96 -18.87 10.35 15.94
N GLU A 97 -18.42 11.03 14.88
CA GLU A 97 -18.99 10.89 13.53
C GLU A 97 -18.44 9.65 12.83
N ASN A 98 -19.22 8.98 11.98
CA ASN A 98 -18.64 7.99 11.05
C ASN A 98 -17.77 8.71 10.03
N VAL A 99 -16.52 8.30 9.85
CA VAL A 99 -15.55 8.99 8.99
C VAL A 99 -15.09 8.09 7.86
N VAL A 100 -15.04 8.63 6.64
CA VAL A 100 -14.36 8.01 5.50
C VAL A 100 -13.19 8.88 5.08
N SER A 101 -12.03 8.28 4.84
CA SER A 101 -10.82 9.02 4.49
C SER A 101 -9.84 8.20 3.65
N THR A 102 -8.75 8.84 3.21
CA THR A 102 -7.69 8.16 2.48
C THR A 102 -6.63 7.59 3.42
N HIS A 103 -5.90 6.57 2.97
CA HIS A 103 -4.73 6.06 3.69
C HIS A 103 -3.75 7.17 4.03
N GLN A 104 -3.51 8.11 3.11
CA GLN A 104 -2.56 9.21 3.33
C GLN A 104 -2.94 10.11 4.51
N LEU A 105 -4.23 10.41 4.69
CA LEU A 105 -4.64 11.25 5.82
C LEU A 105 -4.58 10.47 7.13
N PHE A 106 -4.85 9.17 7.10
CA PHE A 106 -4.67 8.28 8.25
C PHE A 106 -3.21 8.23 8.74
N MET A 107 -2.23 8.26 7.84
CA MET A 107 -0.81 8.29 8.23
C MET A 107 -0.43 9.55 9.04
N ASN A 108 -1.29 10.58 9.06
CA ASN A 108 -1.06 11.85 9.75
C ASN A 108 -1.83 11.95 11.09
N LEU A 109 -2.38 10.85 11.61
CA LEU A 109 -3.05 10.86 12.92
C LEU A 109 -2.10 11.26 14.04
N THR A 110 -2.54 12.20 14.87
CA THR A 110 -1.79 12.67 16.04
C THR A 110 -2.20 11.91 17.30
N PRO A 111 -1.40 11.93 18.39
CA PRO A 111 -1.79 11.31 19.66
C PRO A 111 -3.16 11.77 20.18
N ALA A 112 -3.51 13.04 19.99
CA ALA A 112 -4.83 13.57 20.38
C ALA A 112 -5.97 12.94 19.56
N MET A 113 -5.76 12.74 18.26
CA MET A 113 -6.75 12.05 17.41
C MET A 113 -6.90 10.57 17.79
N LEU A 114 -5.80 9.91 18.14
CA LEU A 114 -5.82 8.52 18.58
C LEU A 114 -6.58 8.35 19.90
N GLU A 115 -6.50 9.33 20.80
CA GLU A 115 -7.32 9.38 22.01
C GLU A 115 -8.82 9.46 21.68
N ASP A 116 -9.21 10.33 20.74
CA ASP A 116 -10.60 10.48 20.30
C ASP A 116 -11.14 9.23 19.56
N ALA A 117 -10.22 8.45 18.95
CA ALA A 117 -10.51 7.28 18.14
C ALA A 117 -10.70 5.96 18.93
N LYS A 118 -10.55 5.97 20.26
CA LYS A 118 -10.60 4.74 21.08
C LYS A 118 -11.85 3.88 20.94
N ASP A 119 -13.00 4.51 20.71
CA ASP A 119 -14.29 3.81 20.56
C ASP A 119 -14.60 3.43 19.10
N TYR A 120 -13.72 3.78 18.16
CA TYR A 120 -13.92 3.52 16.74
C TYR A 120 -13.46 2.12 16.35
N VAL A 121 -14.17 1.54 15.38
CA VAL A 121 -13.65 0.44 14.56
C VAL A 121 -12.91 1.07 13.37
N LEU A 122 -11.62 0.78 13.25
CA LEU A 122 -10.83 1.14 12.07
C LEU A 122 -11.05 0.10 10.98
N VAL A 123 -11.45 0.55 9.80
CA VAL A 123 -11.61 -0.30 8.63
C VAL A 123 -10.58 0.12 7.59
N ILE A 124 -9.69 -0.80 7.23
CA ILE A 124 -8.63 -0.60 6.24
C ILE A 124 -8.98 -1.37 4.97
N ASP A 125 -9.22 -0.65 3.88
CA ASP A 125 -9.41 -1.25 2.55
C ASP A 125 -8.05 -1.51 1.89
N GLU A 126 -7.78 -2.76 1.55
CA GLU A 126 -6.44 -3.27 1.23
C GLU A 126 -5.46 -3.20 2.42
N THR A 127 -4.20 -2.84 2.15
CA THR A 127 -3.18 -2.60 3.19
C THR A 127 -2.69 -1.16 3.12
N ILE A 128 -2.35 -0.64 4.30
CA ILE A 128 -1.56 0.57 4.46
C ILE A 128 -0.07 0.27 4.34
N GLN A 129 0.69 1.31 4.06
CA GLN A 129 2.15 1.23 4.10
C GLN A 129 2.61 1.25 5.56
N VAL A 130 3.31 0.20 5.97
CA VAL A 130 3.87 0.09 7.33
C VAL A 130 5.37 0.37 7.38
N TYR A 131 6.05 0.35 6.23
CA TYR A 131 7.45 0.69 6.10
C TYR A 131 7.67 1.62 4.91
N ASP A 132 8.53 2.63 5.07
CA ASP A 132 9.02 3.43 3.95
C ASP A 132 10.48 3.86 4.15
N VAL A 133 11.19 4.13 3.08
CA VAL A 133 12.54 4.70 3.18
C VAL A 133 12.42 6.17 3.54
N TYR A 134 12.99 6.55 4.69
CA TYR A 134 12.98 7.92 5.17
C TYR A 134 14.25 8.64 4.73
N ALA A 135 14.12 9.47 3.68
CA ALA A 135 15.25 10.08 2.97
C ALA A 135 15.57 11.53 3.40
N GLU A 136 15.00 12.00 4.51
CA GLU A 136 15.22 13.38 5.02
C GLU A 136 16.65 13.59 5.54
N TYR A 137 17.32 12.53 6.01
CA TYR A 137 18.66 12.61 6.59
C TYR A 137 19.68 11.86 5.75
N THR A 138 20.82 12.51 5.49
CA THR A 138 21.96 11.87 4.84
C THR A 138 22.75 11.00 5.82
N ALA A 139 23.49 10.01 5.32
CA ALA A 139 24.36 9.17 6.17
C ALA A 139 25.35 10.02 6.99
N THR A 140 25.92 11.07 6.39
CA THR A 140 26.86 11.99 7.06
C THR A 140 26.20 12.79 8.18
N GLU A 141 24.95 13.22 7.99
CA GLU A 141 24.21 13.91 9.05
C GLU A 141 23.89 12.96 10.20
N LEU A 142 23.45 11.72 9.91
CA LEU A 142 23.19 10.71 10.94
C LEU A 142 24.44 10.37 11.75
N GLU A 143 25.59 10.20 11.09
CA GLU A 143 26.87 9.97 11.76
C GLU A 143 27.22 11.11 12.72
N ALA A 144 26.99 12.37 12.31
CA ALA A 144 27.19 13.52 13.18
C ALA A 144 26.24 13.50 14.40
N LEU A 145 24.97 13.15 14.21
CA LEU A 145 23.99 13.05 15.30
C LEU A 145 24.35 11.95 16.32
N PHE A 146 24.85 10.80 15.85
CA PHE A 146 25.38 9.75 16.72
C PHE A 146 26.61 10.23 17.49
N ARG A 147 27.57 10.89 16.83
CA ARG A 147 28.78 11.41 17.47
C ARG A 147 28.49 12.48 18.53
N LEU A 148 27.48 13.33 18.28
CA LEU A 148 26.99 14.31 19.24
C LEU A 148 26.18 13.67 20.39
N GLY A 149 25.87 12.38 20.30
CA GLY A 149 25.06 11.67 21.30
C GLY A 149 23.59 12.09 21.29
N TRP A 150 23.10 12.76 20.24
CA TRP A 150 21.71 13.22 20.13
C TRP A 150 20.74 12.11 19.75
N ILE A 151 21.25 11.05 19.14
CA ILE A 151 20.50 9.83 18.84
C ILE A 151 21.30 8.61 19.26
N LYS A 152 20.60 7.54 19.62
CA LYS A 152 21.16 6.21 19.87
C LYS A 152 20.23 5.12 19.32
N LEU A 153 20.72 3.89 19.29
CA LEU A 153 19.86 2.73 19.06
C LEU A 153 19.21 2.31 20.39
N ASP A 154 17.99 1.82 20.31
CA ASP A 154 17.29 1.21 21.43
C ASP A 154 18.01 -0.10 21.82
N ASP A 155 18.41 -0.21 23.08
CA ASP A 155 19.16 -1.36 23.57
C ASP A 155 18.36 -2.69 23.49
N SER A 156 17.04 -2.61 23.44
CA SER A 156 16.15 -3.79 23.39
C SER A 156 16.14 -4.50 22.04
N ASP A 157 16.33 -3.77 20.94
CA ASP A 157 16.25 -4.32 19.57
C ASP A 157 17.45 -3.96 18.67
N ASN A 158 18.32 -3.05 19.10
CA ASN A 158 19.50 -2.55 18.38
C ASN A 158 19.19 -2.07 16.95
N VAL A 159 17.96 -1.63 16.67
CA VAL A 159 17.56 -1.14 15.34
C VAL A 159 16.75 0.14 15.40
N THR A 160 15.91 0.33 16.43
CA THR A 160 15.07 1.52 16.55
C THR A 160 15.90 2.70 17.04
N LEU A 161 15.78 3.86 16.40
CA LEU A 161 16.41 5.10 16.82
C LEU A 161 15.64 5.72 18.01
N ARG A 162 16.40 6.22 18.97
CA ARG A 162 15.94 7.00 20.13
C ARG A 162 16.64 8.34 20.14
N PHE A 163 15.89 9.40 20.41
CA PHE A 163 16.45 10.74 20.59
C PHE A 163 16.91 10.89 22.04
N GLN A 164 18.03 11.55 22.27
CA GLN A 164 18.61 11.78 23.59
C GLN A 164 18.49 13.27 23.91
N ARG A 165 17.34 13.65 24.47
CA ARG A 165 17.00 15.07 24.76
C ARG A 165 17.99 15.68 25.76
N GLU A 166 18.52 14.91 26.71
CA GLU A 166 19.56 15.38 27.63
C GLU A 166 20.86 15.83 26.95
N ASN A 167 21.15 15.33 25.74
CA ASN A 167 22.38 15.63 25.03
C ASN A 167 22.19 16.67 23.93
N PHE A 168 20.96 17.12 23.67
CA PHE A 168 20.65 18.04 22.59
C PHE A 168 21.15 19.47 22.90
N GLY A 169 22.04 20.00 22.05
CA GLY A 169 22.69 21.30 22.28
C GLY A 169 23.73 21.24 23.42
N ASP A 170 24.19 22.40 23.89
CA ASP A 170 25.32 22.48 24.84
C ASP A 170 24.98 22.03 26.27
N ASN A 171 23.70 21.92 26.65
CA ASN A 171 23.26 21.57 28.01
C ASN A 171 21.98 20.71 28.07
N GLY A 172 21.65 19.99 26.99
CA GLY A 172 20.34 19.35 26.84
C GLY A 172 19.23 20.35 26.51
N GLY A 173 18.14 19.86 25.93
CA GLY A 173 17.07 20.75 25.52
C GLY A 173 15.93 20.07 24.77
N ASP A 174 14.84 20.84 24.64
CA ASP A 174 13.72 20.47 23.79
C ASP A 174 14.00 20.93 22.34
N PRO A 175 14.05 20.01 21.36
CA PRO A 175 14.26 20.36 19.95
C PRO A 175 13.06 21.07 19.29
N THR A 176 11.97 21.34 20.02
CA THR A 176 10.83 22.13 19.54
C THR A 176 11.27 23.45 18.90
N GLY A 177 10.75 23.75 17.71
CA GLY A 177 11.09 24.92 16.90
C GLY A 177 12.40 24.81 16.13
N THR A 178 13.15 23.71 16.27
CA THR A 178 14.37 23.44 15.51
C THR A 178 14.12 22.50 14.33
N LYS A 179 15.08 22.38 13.40
CA LYS A 179 14.99 21.40 12.30
C LYS A 179 14.98 19.93 12.75
N TYR A 180 15.19 19.65 14.03
CA TYR A 180 15.23 18.29 14.60
C TYR A 180 13.97 17.91 15.37
N GLU A 181 12.99 18.80 15.50
CA GLU A 181 11.73 18.54 16.22
C GLU A 181 11.02 17.28 15.70
N ASN A 182 10.91 17.16 14.37
CA ASN A 182 10.24 16.02 13.74
C ASN A 182 11.02 14.71 13.95
N LEU A 183 12.35 14.75 13.84
CA LEU A 183 13.21 13.59 14.11
C LEU A 183 13.05 13.12 15.56
N ALA A 184 13.10 14.05 16.52
CA ALA A 184 12.92 13.73 17.93
C ALA A 184 11.56 13.08 18.19
N THR A 185 10.50 13.67 17.63
CA THR A 185 9.13 13.14 17.75
C THR A 185 9.02 11.73 17.19
N MET A 186 9.55 11.47 15.99
CA MET A 186 9.50 10.13 15.38
C MET A 186 10.35 9.10 16.15
N CYS A 187 11.49 9.49 16.69
CA CYS A 187 12.31 8.65 17.57
C CYS A 187 11.60 8.31 18.89
N ASP A 188 10.93 9.29 19.50
CA ASP A 188 10.14 9.12 20.73
C ASP A 188 8.98 8.14 20.49
N LEU A 189 8.35 8.20 19.31
CA LEU A 189 7.32 7.26 18.87
C LEU A 189 7.86 5.90 18.36
N GLY A 190 9.18 5.72 18.30
CA GLY A 190 9.83 4.50 17.82
C GLY A 190 9.65 4.20 16.34
N GLN A 191 9.37 5.20 15.54
CA GLN A 191 9.02 5.06 14.13
C GLN A 191 10.23 4.98 13.20
N LEU A 192 11.47 5.13 13.68
CA LEU A 192 12.64 5.20 12.81
C LEU A 192 13.57 4.02 13.07
N LEU A 193 13.80 3.19 12.05
CA LEU A 193 14.67 2.03 12.08
C LEU A 193 15.97 2.34 11.32
N TYR A 194 17.12 2.14 11.97
CA TYR A 194 18.42 2.38 11.36
C TYR A 194 18.96 1.11 10.68
N VAL A 195 19.07 1.15 9.35
CA VAL A 195 19.37 -0.03 8.52
C VAL A 195 20.70 0.18 7.79
N ASP A 196 21.53 -0.88 7.76
CA ASP A 196 22.85 -0.92 7.10
C ASP A 196 23.80 0.23 7.49
N GLN A 197 23.61 0.82 8.67
CA GLN A 197 24.36 1.99 9.15
C GLN A 197 24.36 3.18 8.17
N LYS A 198 23.32 3.30 7.33
CA LYS A 198 23.32 4.25 6.22
C LYS A 198 22.04 5.03 6.06
N LEU A 199 20.91 4.40 6.35
CA LEU A 199 19.60 4.94 6.05
C LEU A 199 18.61 4.62 7.16
N ILE A 200 17.53 5.41 7.14
CA ILE A 200 16.40 5.23 8.03
C ILE A 200 15.26 4.61 7.23
N VAL A 201 14.61 3.62 7.84
CA VAL A 201 13.30 3.12 7.41
C VAL A 201 12.29 3.63 8.42
N TRP A 202 11.34 4.42 7.96
CA TRP A 202 10.17 4.78 8.75
C TRP A 202 9.28 3.55 8.90
N GLU A 203 8.81 3.29 10.11
CA GLU A 203 7.85 2.25 10.49
C GLU A 203 6.61 2.93 11.10
N LEU A 204 5.42 2.46 10.72
CA LEU A 204 4.18 2.90 11.36
C LEU A 204 4.25 2.56 12.86
N SER A 205 3.78 3.47 13.72
CA SER A 205 3.68 3.14 15.15
C SER A 205 2.55 2.13 15.36
N ILE A 206 2.83 1.05 16.08
CA ILE A 206 1.81 0.05 16.41
C ILE A 206 0.68 0.64 17.27
N ASP A 207 1.00 1.68 18.03
CA ASP A 207 0.03 2.39 18.87
C ASP A 207 -1.05 3.08 18.04
N THR A 208 -0.74 3.46 16.78
CA THR A 208 -1.74 3.96 15.84
C THR A 208 -2.84 2.92 15.59
N LEU A 209 -2.51 1.63 15.50
CA LEU A 209 -3.52 0.58 15.30
C LEU A 209 -4.15 0.15 16.63
N LYS A 210 -3.36 0.03 17.70
CA LYS A 210 -3.83 -0.38 19.03
C LYS A 210 -4.73 0.65 19.71
N ALA A 211 -4.71 1.90 19.25
CA ALA A 211 -5.60 2.94 19.75
C ALA A 211 -7.07 2.64 19.48
N PHE A 212 -7.41 1.92 18.41
CA PHE A 212 -8.78 1.63 18.02
C PHE A 212 -9.37 0.44 18.79
N LYS A 213 -10.69 0.44 18.97
CA LYS A 213 -11.42 -0.67 19.60
C LYS A 213 -11.20 -1.99 18.86
N GLU A 214 -11.31 -1.94 17.54
CA GLU A 214 -11.06 -3.06 16.62
C GLU A 214 -10.47 -2.55 15.32
N VAL A 215 -9.72 -3.40 14.62
CA VAL A 215 -9.15 -3.11 13.30
C VAL A 215 -9.55 -4.21 12.33
N TRP A 216 -10.25 -3.84 11.25
CA TRP A 216 -10.65 -4.74 10.18
C TRP A 216 -9.84 -4.43 8.92
N ILE A 217 -9.13 -5.42 8.37
CA ILE A 217 -8.27 -5.24 7.18
C ILE A 217 -8.81 -6.09 6.03
N ALA A 218 -9.28 -5.46 4.96
CA ALA A 218 -9.79 -6.15 3.76
C ALA A 218 -8.76 -6.18 2.63
N THR A 219 -7.86 -7.16 2.66
CA THR A 219 -6.87 -7.31 1.59
C THR A 219 -6.87 -8.70 0.95
N TYR A 220 -6.19 -8.80 -0.20
CA TYR A 220 -5.85 -10.08 -0.82
C TYR A 220 -4.49 -10.54 -0.34
N MET A 221 -4.34 -11.85 -0.12
CA MET A 221 -3.05 -12.47 0.21
C MET A 221 -2.38 -11.80 1.44
N PHE A 222 -3.13 -11.71 2.55
CA PHE A 222 -2.65 -11.06 3.76
C PHE A 222 -1.41 -11.72 4.36
N GLU A 223 -1.42 -13.05 4.51
CA GLU A 223 -0.27 -13.78 5.05
C GLU A 223 0.94 -13.71 4.13
N GLY A 224 2.09 -13.33 4.70
CA GLY A 224 3.33 -13.08 3.96
C GLY A 224 3.46 -11.66 3.40
N SER A 225 2.40 -10.85 3.49
CA SER A 225 2.45 -9.42 3.18
C SER A 225 3.27 -8.64 4.22
N GLN A 226 3.67 -7.43 3.85
CA GLN A 226 4.36 -6.49 4.75
C GLN A 226 3.55 -6.20 6.01
N MET A 227 2.23 -6.02 5.88
CA MET A 227 1.34 -5.78 7.02
C MET A 227 1.31 -6.96 7.98
N SER A 228 1.23 -8.20 7.47
CA SER A 228 1.23 -9.40 8.33
C SER A 228 2.55 -9.60 9.08
N ALA A 229 3.68 -9.34 8.41
CA ALA A 229 5.01 -9.40 9.01
C ALA A 229 5.17 -8.36 10.13
N TYR A 230 4.69 -7.13 9.87
CA TYR A 230 4.66 -6.04 10.84
C TYR A 230 3.76 -6.36 12.06
N LEU A 231 2.53 -6.84 11.88
CA LEU A 231 1.68 -7.19 13.04
C LEU A 231 2.30 -8.29 13.91
N LYS A 232 2.92 -9.30 13.26
CA LYS A 232 3.59 -10.40 13.96
C LYS A 232 4.84 -9.96 14.71
N SER A 233 5.63 -9.01 14.19
CA SER A 233 6.79 -8.49 14.90
C SER A 233 6.42 -7.80 16.21
N TYR A 234 5.22 -7.22 16.28
CA TYR A 234 4.64 -6.64 17.49
C TYR A 234 3.83 -7.63 18.35
N GLY A 235 3.79 -8.91 17.98
CA GLY A 235 3.03 -9.93 18.70
C GLY A 235 1.52 -9.70 18.69
N VAL A 236 1.00 -9.03 17.65
CA VAL A 236 -0.45 -8.80 17.50
C VAL A 236 -1.11 -10.05 16.94
N ASP A 237 -1.99 -10.64 17.73
CA ASP A 237 -2.86 -11.72 17.29
C ASP A 237 -3.98 -11.17 16.38
N TYR A 238 -4.33 -11.92 15.33
CA TYR A 238 -5.42 -11.58 14.44
C TYR A 238 -6.15 -12.83 13.95
N GLU A 239 -7.44 -12.67 13.66
CA GLU A 239 -8.26 -13.69 13.00
C GLU A 239 -8.22 -13.49 11.48
N LEU A 240 -8.00 -14.58 10.74
CA LEU A 240 -8.03 -14.55 9.28
C LEU A 240 -9.34 -15.13 8.75
N ILE A 241 -10.25 -14.26 8.34
CA ILE A 241 -11.52 -14.64 7.72
C ILE A 241 -11.32 -14.69 6.20
N ARG A 242 -11.42 -15.90 5.62
CA ARG A 242 -11.28 -16.12 4.17
C ARG A 242 -12.63 -16.41 3.53
N PHE A 243 -12.91 -15.73 2.43
CA PHE A 243 -14.12 -15.92 1.63
C PHE A 243 -13.87 -15.60 0.15
N GLY A 244 -14.78 -16.04 -0.71
CA GLY A 244 -14.67 -15.88 -2.16
C GLY A 244 -14.17 -17.14 -2.87
N ASN A 245 -13.92 -17.01 -4.17
CA ASN A 245 -13.46 -18.11 -5.00
C ASN A 245 -11.96 -18.31 -4.83
N LYS A 246 -11.53 -19.56 -4.75
CA LYS A 246 -10.12 -19.94 -4.86
C LYS A 246 -9.59 -19.64 -6.26
N PRO A 247 -8.28 -19.36 -6.42
CA PRO A 247 -7.66 -19.16 -7.73
C PRO A 247 -7.95 -20.29 -8.72
N SER A 248 -7.93 -21.56 -8.28
CA SER A 248 -8.23 -22.71 -9.13
C SER A 248 -9.64 -22.68 -9.75
N GLN A 249 -10.62 -22.10 -9.07
CA GLN A 249 -12.02 -22.03 -9.52
C GLN A 249 -12.26 -21.01 -10.62
N ILE A 250 -11.31 -20.10 -10.83
CA ILE A 250 -11.39 -19.03 -11.83
C ILE A 250 -10.27 -19.15 -12.86
N LYS A 251 -9.50 -20.24 -12.80
CA LYS A 251 -8.32 -20.46 -13.65
C LYS A 251 -8.65 -20.44 -15.14
N GLU A 252 -9.81 -20.95 -15.49
CA GLU A 252 -10.33 -20.99 -16.87
C GLU A 252 -10.58 -19.60 -17.48
N LEU A 253 -10.72 -18.55 -16.66
CA LEU A 253 -10.88 -17.18 -17.13
C LEU A 253 -9.55 -16.52 -17.54
N VAL A 254 -8.40 -17.16 -17.28
CA VAL A 254 -7.09 -16.56 -17.57
C VAL A 254 -6.29 -17.42 -18.54
N THR A 255 -6.04 -16.86 -19.72
CA THR A 255 -5.14 -17.46 -20.70
C THR A 255 -3.77 -16.78 -20.64
N ILE A 256 -2.76 -17.47 -20.10
CA ILE A 256 -1.39 -16.96 -20.03
C ILE A 256 -0.65 -17.30 -21.33
N SER A 257 -0.01 -16.30 -21.95
CA SER A 257 0.78 -16.51 -23.17
C SER A 257 2.04 -17.35 -22.91
N ASP A 258 2.17 -18.45 -23.64
CA ASP A 258 3.29 -19.40 -23.60
C ASP A 258 4.30 -19.21 -24.77
N ASP A 259 4.15 -18.15 -25.55
CA ASP A 259 4.97 -17.90 -26.74
C ASP A 259 6.46 -17.70 -26.38
N LYS A 260 7.29 -18.67 -26.80
CA LYS A 260 8.71 -18.71 -26.47
C LYS A 260 9.49 -17.49 -26.95
N PHE A 261 9.12 -16.91 -28.10
CA PHE A 261 9.87 -15.82 -28.70
C PHE A 261 9.70 -14.52 -27.92
N ILE A 262 8.45 -14.12 -27.64
CA ILE A 262 8.22 -12.90 -26.87
C ILE A 262 8.59 -13.07 -25.39
N ASN A 263 8.51 -14.30 -24.85
CA ASN A 263 8.88 -14.59 -23.47
C ASN A 263 10.40 -14.65 -23.21
N ASP A 264 11.24 -14.80 -24.24
CA ASP A 264 12.70 -15.00 -24.08
C ASP A 264 13.39 -13.86 -23.32
N ILE A 265 12.89 -12.62 -23.47
CA ILE A 265 13.41 -11.43 -22.77
C ILE A 265 13.37 -11.56 -21.24
N GLY A 266 12.49 -12.42 -20.72
CA GLY A 266 12.25 -12.59 -19.28
C GLY A 266 12.79 -13.90 -18.69
N THR A 267 13.62 -14.66 -19.40
CA THR A 267 14.07 -16.00 -18.98
C THR A 267 14.90 -16.01 -17.70
N LYS A 268 15.74 -14.97 -17.46
CA LYS A 268 16.56 -14.89 -16.24
C LYS A 268 15.72 -14.52 -15.02
N LYS A 269 16.04 -15.06 -13.84
CA LYS A 269 15.33 -14.80 -12.57
C LYS A 269 15.13 -13.31 -12.26
N THR A 270 16.12 -12.47 -12.57
CA THR A 270 16.10 -11.02 -12.32
C THR A 270 15.81 -10.18 -13.56
N ALA A 271 15.46 -10.83 -14.68
CA ALA A 271 15.07 -10.13 -15.91
C ALA A 271 13.83 -9.27 -15.65
N LEU A 272 13.77 -8.11 -16.30
CA LEU A 272 12.70 -7.11 -16.17
C LEU A 272 12.55 -6.50 -14.77
N SER A 273 13.58 -6.59 -13.92
CA SER A 273 13.61 -5.93 -12.60
C SER A 273 13.82 -4.42 -12.73
N SER A 274 13.49 -3.67 -11.67
CA SER A 274 13.70 -2.22 -11.62
C SER A 274 15.14 -1.82 -11.93
N SER A 275 16.12 -2.57 -11.43
CA SER A 275 17.55 -2.38 -11.73
C SER A 275 17.86 -2.48 -13.23
N GLN A 276 17.24 -3.42 -13.96
CA GLN A 276 17.44 -3.53 -15.41
C GLN A 276 16.82 -2.36 -16.18
N PHE A 277 15.67 -1.86 -15.73
CA PHE A 277 15.06 -0.65 -16.29
C PHE A 277 15.93 0.60 -16.07
N LYS A 278 16.81 0.60 -15.06
CA LYS A 278 17.76 1.67 -14.80
C LYS A 278 19.06 1.53 -15.60
N THR A 279 19.65 0.33 -15.66
CA THR A 279 20.98 0.13 -16.25
C THR A 279 20.98 -0.14 -17.76
N ASN A 280 19.92 -0.74 -18.32
CA ASN A 280 19.84 -1.09 -19.74
C ASN A 280 18.53 -0.60 -20.40
N LYS A 281 18.06 0.57 -19.96
CA LYS A 281 16.73 1.11 -20.28
C LYS A 281 16.36 1.06 -21.76
N LYS A 282 17.22 1.59 -22.64
CA LYS A 282 16.91 1.80 -24.06
C LYS A 282 16.68 0.48 -24.80
N ALA A 283 17.68 -0.40 -24.82
CA ALA A 283 17.59 -1.68 -25.52
C ALA A 283 16.47 -2.56 -24.95
N LEU A 284 16.30 -2.56 -23.61
CA LEU A 284 15.22 -3.27 -22.95
C LEU A 284 13.84 -2.78 -23.40
N CYS A 285 13.60 -1.46 -23.35
CA CYS A 285 12.30 -0.88 -23.72
C CYS A 285 12.00 -1.04 -25.21
N GLU A 286 13.00 -0.94 -26.09
CA GLU A 286 12.84 -1.19 -27.53
C GLU A 286 12.40 -2.63 -27.81
N GLN A 287 13.02 -3.62 -27.15
CA GLN A 287 12.61 -5.01 -27.28
C GLN A 287 11.21 -5.26 -26.70
N LEU A 288 10.91 -4.70 -25.52
CA LEU A 288 9.58 -4.79 -24.91
C LEU A 288 8.50 -4.16 -25.81
N SER A 289 8.79 -3.02 -26.45
CA SER A 289 7.86 -2.37 -27.38
C SER A 289 7.52 -3.28 -28.57
N LYS A 290 8.54 -3.90 -29.18
CA LYS A 290 8.35 -4.87 -30.28
C LYS A 290 7.56 -6.10 -29.84
N ASN A 291 7.88 -6.64 -28.67
CA ASN A 291 7.19 -7.81 -28.13
C ASN A 291 5.72 -7.49 -27.78
N LEU A 292 5.47 -6.31 -27.21
CA LEU A 292 4.13 -5.82 -26.89
C LEU A 292 3.29 -5.64 -28.16
N ASP A 293 3.85 -5.03 -29.20
CA ASP A 293 3.15 -4.86 -30.49
C ASP A 293 2.84 -6.21 -31.14
N ASN A 294 3.81 -7.14 -31.14
CA ASN A 294 3.62 -8.48 -31.66
C ASN A 294 2.53 -9.24 -30.88
N TYR A 295 2.55 -9.18 -29.55
CA TYR A 295 1.55 -9.81 -28.70
C TYR A 295 0.15 -9.26 -29.02
N PHE A 296 -0.05 -7.96 -28.88
CA PHE A 296 -1.37 -7.37 -29.06
C PHE A 296 -1.89 -7.50 -30.49
N ARG A 297 -1.05 -7.35 -31.52
CA ARG A 297 -1.54 -7.38 -32.90
C ARG A 297 -1.65 -8.78 -33.49
N ASN A 298 -0.66 -9.63 -33.23
CA ASN A 298 -0.51 -10.89 -33.96
C ASN A 298 -0.94 -12.09 -33.11
N LYS A 299 -0.77 -12.05 -31.78
CA LYS A 299 -1.11 -13.16 -30.89
C LYS A 299 -2.56 -13.11 -30.44
N VAL A 300 -2.99 -11.97 -29.89
CA VAL A 300 -4.36 -11.82 -29.36
C VAL A 300 -5.27 -10.94 -30.22
N LYS A 301 -4.73 -10.27 -31.24
CA LYS A 301 -5.47 -9.38 -32.16
C LYS A 301 -6.34 -8.33 -31.43
N ALA A 302 -5.83 -7.85 -30.30
CA ALA A 302 -6.44 -6.86 -29.43
C ALA A 302 -6.73 -5.56 -30.19
N LYS A 303 -7.79 -4.84 -29.83
CA LYS A 303 -8.20 -3.55 -30.41
C LYS A 303 -7.86 -2.39 -29.48
N LYS A 304 -7.90 -1.16 -30.00
CA LYS A 304 -7.84 0.02 -29.12
C LYS A 304 -9.06 -0.04 -28.19
N GLY A 305 -8.85 0.11 -26.89
CA GLY A 305 -9.91 0.06 -25.88
C GLY A 305 -10.08 -1.27 -25.15
N ASP A 306 -9.58 -2.41 -25.66
CA ASP A 306 -9.64 -3.70 -24.95
C ASP A 306 -8.30 -4.12 -24.31
N ARG A 307 -7.27 -3.26 -24.43
CA ARG A 307 -5.91 -3.48 -23.96
C ARG A 307 -5.68 -2.84 -22.60
N LEU A 308 -4.84 -3.47 -21.79
CA LEU A 308 -4.24 -2.88 -20.60
C LEU A 308 -2.82 -3.42 -20.45
N TRP A 309 -1.86 -2.58 -20.11
CA TRP A 309 -0.51 -3.06 -19.89
C TRP A 309 0.21 -2.25 -18.82
N THR A 310 1.26 -2.84 -18.26
CA THR A 310 2.06 -2.21 -17.22
C THR A 310 3.54 -2.48 -17.37
N SER A 311 4.33 -1.59 -16.80
CA SER A 311 5.79 -1.64 -16.69
C SER A 311 6.21 -0.74 -15.52
N PHE A 312 7.50 -0.67 -15.21
CA PHE A 312 8.01 0.42 -14.38
C PHE A 312 7.79 1.78 -15.07
N LYS A 313 7.53 2.82 -14.26
CA LYS A 313 7.18 4.18 -14.73
C LYS A 313 8.28 4.78 -15.59
N GLU A 314 9.54 4.46 -15.31
CA GLU A 314 10.69 4.97 -16.05
C GLU A 314 10.68 4.50 -17.52
N GLY A 315 10.16 3.31 -17.81
CA GLY A 315 10.18 2.69 -19.13
C GLY A 315 8.91 2.91 -19.98
N HIS A 316 7.79 3.29 -19.36
CA HIS A 316 6.48 3.22 -20.01
C HIS A 316 6.43 4.01 -21.33
N SER A 317 6.93 5.26 -21.37
CA SER A 317 6.82 6.09 -22.58
C SER A 317 7.58 5.51 -23.78
N LEU A 318 8.73 4.84 -23.53
CA LEU A 318 9.51 4.20 -24.58
C LEU A 318 8.85 2.91 -25.08
N ILE A 319 8.28 2.11 -24.18
CA ILE A 319 7.58 0.88 -24.52
C ILE A 319 6.30 1.20 -25.31
N ALA A 320 5.55 2.21 -24.85
CA ALA A 320 4.27 2.61 -25.41
C ALA A 320 4.36 3.05 -26.88
N GLY A 321 5.47 3.72 -27.23
CA GLY A 321 5.57 4.46 -28.48
C GLY A 321 4.43 5.48 -28.61
N SER A 322 3.90 5.66 -29.83
CA SER A 322 2.71 6.48 -30.08
C SER A 322 1.39 5.73 -29.88
N ARG A 323 1.41 4.40 -29.85
CA ARG A 323 0.22 3.56 -30.02
C ARG A 323 -0.44 3.12 -28.72
N TYR A 324 0.35 2.89 -27.67
CA TYR A 324 -0.12 2.23 -26.44
C TYR A 324 -0.10 3.14 -25.21
N LYS A 325 -0.09 4.47 -25.41
CA LYS A 325 0.06 5.44 -24.31
C LYS A 325 -1.14 5.46 -23.37
N ASP A 326 -2.34 5.34 -23.94
CA ASP A 326 -3.61 5.50 -23.22
C ASP A 326 -3.98 4.23 -22.41
N GLU A 327 -3.35 3.11 -22.73
CA GLU A 327 -3.63 1.80 -22.14
C GLU A 327 -2.60 1.36 -21.09
N TRP A 328 -1.69 2.24 -20.71
CA TRP A 328 -0.74 1.98 -19.63
C TRP A 328 -1.36 2.29 -18.27
N LEU A 329 -1.28 1.33 -17.35
CA LEU A 329 -1.70 1.50 -15.95
C LEU A 329 -0.55 1.09 -15.03
N ALA A 330 -0.19 1.93 -14.08
CA ALA A 330 0.83 1.58 -13.10
C ALA A 330 0.41 0.32 -12.31
N PHE A 331 1.36 -0.59 -12.08
CA PHE A 331 1.06 -1.87 -11.41
C PHE A 331 0.44 -1.65 -10.02
N ASN A 332 0.89 -0.62 -9.32
CA ASN A 332 0.45 -0.27 -7.97
C ASN A 332 -0.79 0.66 -7.90
N THR A 333 -1.50 0.95 -9.01
CA THR A 333 -2.68 1.84 -9.01
C THR A 333 -3.88 1.28 -8.25
N LYS A 334 -4.00 1.50 -6.94
CA LYS A 334 -5.11 0.95 -6.13
C LYS A 334 -6.50 1.50 -6.52
N ALA A 335 -7.56 0.72 -6.25
CA ALA A 335 -8.96 1.16 -6.17
C ALA A 335 -9.59 1.90 -7.40
N THR A 336 -9.38 1.44 -8.63
CA THR A 336 -10.07 1.96 -9.84
C THR A 336 -10.97 0.92 -10.51
N ASN A 337 -12.14 1.36 -11.00
CA ASN A 337 -13.11 0.54 -11.74
C ASN A 337 -13.09 0.84 -13.26
N GLU A 338 -12.19 1.71 -13.71
CA GLU A 338 -12.19 2.27 -15.09
C GLU A 338 -11.80 1.24 -16.16
N TYR A 339 -11.17 0.14 -15.79
CA TYR A 339 -10.57 -0.83 -16.71
C TYR A 339 -11.32 -2.17 -16.78
N LYS A 340 -12.55 -2.23 -16.26
CA LYS A 340 -13.38 -3.45 -16.22
C LYS A 340 -13.78 -4.01 -17.58
N ASP A 341 -13.50 -3.30 -18.67
CA ASP A 341 -13.75 -3.72 -20.05
C ASP A 341 -12.49 -4.27 -20.74
N LYS A 342 -11.31 -4.21 -20.11
CA LYS A 342 -10.04 -4.64 -20.71
C LYS A 342 -9.90 -6.16 -20.64
N THR A 343 -9.68 -6.81 -21.77
CA THR A 343 -9.58 -8.28 -21.87
C THR A 343 -8.19 -8.77 -22.31
N ASN A 344 -7.36 -7.89 -22.87
CA ASN A 344 -6.02 -8.23 -23.34
C ASN A 344 -4.96 -7.51 -22.51
N LEU A 345 -4.27 -8.26 -21.65
CA LEU A 345 -3.34 -7.73 -20.66
C LEU A 345 -1.87 -8.01 -21.00
N ALA A 346 -0.97 -7.11 -20.60
CA ALA A 346 0.48 -7.38 -20.61
C ALA A 346 1.18 -6.83 -19.35
N TYR A 347 1.83 -7.71 -18.59
CA TYR A 347 2.54 -7.40 -17.34
C TYR A 347 4.06 -7.46 -17.55
N LEU A 348 4.66 -6.33 -17.94
CA LEU A 348 6.02 -6.28 -18.51
C LEU A 348 7.11 -5.99 -17.48
N LEU A 349 6.98 -6.49 -16.25
CA LEU A 349 7.94 -6.24 -15.18
C LEU A 349 8.13 -7.46 -14.27
N ASN A 350 9.21 -7.43 -13.51
CA ASN A 350 9.52 -8.40 -12.45
C ASN A 350 9.69 -7.64 -11.14
N LEU A 351 8.72 -7.80 -10.24
CA LEU A 351 8.57 -6.92 -9.09
C LEU A 351 9.29 -7.48 -7.86
N PHE A 352 10.21 -6.71 -7.29
CA PHE A 352 10.82 -7.03 -5.99
C PHE A 352 10.46 -5.92 -5.00
N PRO A 353 10.24 -6.24 -3.71
CA PRO A 353 10.09 -5.22 -2.69
C PRO A 353 11.39 -4.41 -2.55
N ASN A 354 11.28 -3.24 -1.91
CA ASN A 354 12.47 -2.44 -1.61
C ASN A 354 13.40 -3.25 -0.68
N PRO A 355 14.67 -3.51 -1.06
CA PRO A 355 15.59 -4.30 -0.24
C PRO A 355 15.77 -3.76 1.19
N MET A 356 15.65 -2.44 1.38
CA MET A 356 15.77 -1.82 2.70
C MET A 356 14.59 -2.14 3.59
N VAL A 357 13.38 -2.18 3.02
CA VAL A 357 12.17 -2.60 3.73
C VAL A 357 12.24 -4.09 4.09
N VAL A 358 12.74 -4.92 3.18
CA VAL A 358 12.96 -6.36 3.47
C VAL A 358 13.92 -6.52 4.64
N LYS A 359 15.05 -5.80 4.62
CA LYS A 359 16.02 -5.83 5.72
C LYS A 359 15.45 -5.34 7.04
N ALA A 360 14.73 -4.23 7.04
CA ALA A 360 14.08 -3.69 8.24
C ALA A 360 13.13 -4.73 8.87
N SER A 361 12.28 -5.35 8.05
CA SER A 361 11.35 -6.40 8.52
C SER A 361 12.08 -7.65 9.06
N ALA A 362 13.20 -8.04 8.42
CA ALA A 362 14.01 -9.18 8.84
C ALA A 362 14.75 -8.91 10.17
N MET A 363 15.21 -7.68 10.39
CA MET A 363 15.80 -7.26 11.66
C MET A 363 14.79 -7.34 12.82
N LYS A 364 13.50 -7.14 12.54
CA LYS A 364 12.40 -7.35 13.49
C LYS A 364 11.93 -8.82 13.60
N GLY A 365 12.62 -9.76 12.95
CA GLY A 365 12.39 -11.21 13.07
C GLY A 365 11.28 -11.80 12.18
N PHE A 366 10.62 -10.97 11.36
CA PHE A 366 9.55 -11.39 10.46
C PHE A 366 9.78 -10.79 9.07
N PRO A 367 10.57 -11.46 8.20
CA PRO A 367 10.86 -10.95 6.88
C PRO A 367 9.62 -10.96 5.97
N VAL A 368 9.50 -9.91 5.16
CA VAL A 368 8.51 -9.87 4.06
C VAL A 368 8.77 -11.01 3.08
N ASN A 369 7.71 -11.74 2.70
CA ASN A 369 7.81 -12.72 1.64
C ASN A 369 7.78 -12.01 0.27
N GLU A 370 8.93 -11.94 -0.39
CA GLU A 370 9.08 -11.22 -1.66
C GLU A 370 8.19 -11.75 -2.79
N ASP A 371 7.95 -13.07 -2.82
CA ASP A 371 7.12 -13.70 -3.84
C ASP A 371 5.63 -13.42 -3.60
N VAL A 372 5.18 -13.45 -2.34
CA VAL A 372 3.81 -13.04 -1.97
C VAL A 372 3.59 -11.57 -2.31
N PHE A 373 4.53 -10.69 -1.96
CA PHE A 373 4.46 -9.27 -2.30
C PHE A 373 4.35 -9.04 -3.82
N ALA A 374 5.22 -9.71 -4.60
CA ALA A 374 5.22 -9.56 -6.05
C ALA A 374 3.90 -10.06 -6.66
N LEU A 375 3.43 -11.22 -6.19
CA LEU A 375 2.21 -11.85 -6.67
C LEU A 375 0.96 -11.04 -6.29
N SER A 376 0.86 -10.54 -5.06
CA SER A 376 -0.29 -9.75 -4.59
C SER A 376 -0.49 -8.49 -5.42
N GLU A 377 0.60 -7.81 -5.80
CA GLU A 377 0.54 -6.63 -6.68
C GLU A 377 0.11 -6.99 -8.11
N MET A 378 0.63 -8.09 -8.66
CA MET A 378 0.24 -8.56 -9.99
C MET A 378 -1.23 -8.99 -10.02
N VAL A 379 -1.70 -9.77 -9.05
CA VAL A 379 -3.10 -10.20 -8.95
C VAL A 379 -4.01 -8.99 -8.80
N GLN A 380 -3.72 -8.06 -7.90
CA GLN A 380 -4.51 -6.83 -7.77
C GLN A 380 -4.57 -6.03 -9.08
N TRP A 381 -3.48 -5.95 -9.85
CA TRP A 381 -3.47 -5.28 -11.14
C TRP A 381 -4.32 -6.02 -12.18
N ILE A 382 -4.20 -7.35 -12.26
CA ILE A 382 -5.01 -8.21 -13.14
C ILE A 382 -6.50 -7.99 -12.84
N TRP A 383 -6.88 -7.87 -11.57
CA TRP A 383 -8.27 -7.69 -11.15
C TRP A 383 -8.86 -6.30 -11.39
N ARG A 384 -8.12 -5.40 -12.03
CA ARG A 384 -8.68 -4.16 -12.58
C ARG A 384 -9.29 -4.38 -13.96
N SER A 385 -8.98 -5.51 -14.59
CA SER A 385 -9.48 -5.88 -15.92
C SER A 385 -10.86 -6.54 -15.89
N ALA A 386 -11.33 -7.03 -17.04
CA ALA A 386 -12.62 -7.66 -17.21
C ALA A 386 -12.85 -8.93 -16.37
N ILE A 387 -11.79 -9.57 -15.86
CA ILE A 387 -11.93 -10.71 -14.93
C ILE A 387 -12.65 -10.36 -13.63
N ARG A 388 -12.66 -9.07 -13.25
CA ARG A 388 -13.44 -8.59 -12.10
C ARG A 388 -14.93 -8.85 -12.25
N GLU A 389 -15.42 -8.73 -13.48
CA GLU A 389 -16.80 -8.96 -13.87
C GLU A 389 -17.04 -10.42 -14.30
N GLY A 390 -16.09 -11.32 -14.03
CA GLY A 390 -16.16 -12.73 -14.43
C GLY A 390 -15.88 -12.99 -15.91
N ASN A 391 -15.36 -12.01 -16.66
CA ASN A 391 -15.08 -12.19 -18.07
C ASN A 391 -13.67 -12.80 -18.30
N PRO A 392 -13.49 -13.65 -19.32
CA PRO A 392 -12.18 -14.18 -19.68
C PRO A 392 -11.19 -13.10 -20.13
N ILE A 393 -9.91 -13.31 -19.83
CA ILE A 393 -8.79 -12.44 -20.20
C ILE A 393 -7.63 -13.25 -20.82
N ASN A 394 -6.85 -12.58 -21.67
CA ASN A 394 -5.55 -13.03 -22.14
C ASN A 394 -4.46 -12.21 -21.47
N ILE A 395 -3.40 -12.83 -20.97
CA ILE A 395 -2.29 -12.12 -20.34
C ILE A 395 -0.91 -12.56 -20.85
N TYR A 396 -0.08 -11.58 -21.18
CA TYR A 396 1.33 -11.77 -21.48
C TYR A 396 2.19 -11.35 -20.28
N VAL A 397 2.92 -12.31 -19.72
CA VAL A 397 3.85 -12.11 -18.60
C VAL A 397 5.23 -12.61 -19.02
N PRO A 398 6.10 -11.77 -19.61
CA PRO A 398 7.40 -12.22 -20.12
C PRO A 398 8.36 -12.71 -19.03
N SER A 399 8.33 -12.09 -17.84
CA SER A 399 9.17 -12.53 -16.72
C SER A 399 8.82 -13.96 -16.34
N ALA A 400 9.79 -14.87 -16.47
CA ALA A 400 9.60 -16.28 -16.11
C ALA A 400 9.23 -16.42 -14.62
N ARG A 401 9.84 -15.61 -13.74
CA ARG A 401 9.52 -15.62 -12.30
C ARG A 401 8.07 -15.20 -12.06
N MET A 402 7.63 -14.06 -12.59
CA MET A 402 6.25 -13.59 -12.36
C MET A 402 5.22 -14.54 -12.98
N ARG A 403 5.52 -15.12 -14.16
CA ARG A 403 4.66 -16.09 -14.82
C ARG A 403 4.53 -17.39 -14.01
N ASP A 404 5.62 -17.86 -13.41
CA ASP A 404 5.63 -18.99 -12.49
C ASP A 404 4.77 -18.69 -11.24
N LEU A 405 4.97 -17.54 -10.61
CA LEU A 405 4.17 -17.11 -9.45
C LEU A 405 2.66 -17.09 -9.77
N LEU A 406 2.27 -16.51 -10.92
CA LEU A 406 0.87 -16.50 -11.35
C LEU A 406 0.34 -17.92 -11.56
N THR A 407 1.13 -18.80 -12.19
CA THR A 407 0.72 -20.17 -12.49
C THR A 407 0.52 -20.99 -11.23
N ARG A 408 1.46 -20.91 -10.29
CA ARG A 408 1.39 -21.59 -8.98
C ARG A 408 0.24 -21.06 -8.13
N TRP A 409 0.02 -19.75 -8.15
CA TRP A 409 -1.15 -19.13 -7.51
C TRP A 409 -2.46 -19.68 -8.05
N MET A 410 -2.59 -19.81 -9.38
CA MET A 410 -3.77 -20.42 -10.03
C MET A 410 -3.99 -21.90 -9.68
N ASN A 411 -3.02 -22.55 -9.05
CA ASN A 411 -3.11 -23.92 -8.53
C ASN A 411 -3.24 -23.96 -7.00
N ASP A 412 -3.66 -22.85 -6.37
CA ASP A 412 -3.90 -22.71 -4.93
C ASP A 412 -2.64 -22.87 -4.03
N GLU A 413 -1.43 -22.81 -4.59
CA GLU A 413 -0.17 -23.04 -3.83
C GLU A 413 0.12 -21.96 -2.77
N PHE A 414 -0.60 -20.84 -2.79
CA PHE A 414 -0.40 -19.71 -1.88
C PHE A 414 -1.50 -19.62 -0.81
N GLU A 415 -2.48 -20.53 -0.80
CA GLU A 415 -3.62 -20.46 0.13
C GLU A 415 -3.19 -20.70 1.59
N ASN A 416 -2.19 -21.55 1.82
CA ASN A 416 -1.76 -21.94 3.17
C ASN A 416 -0.45 -21.27 3.61
N ILE A 417 -0.08 -20.14 3.01
CA ILE A 417 1.12 -19.40 3.45
C ILE A 417 0.86 -18.82 4.83
N VAL A 418 1.88 -18.92 5.68
CA VAL A 418 1.95 -18.27 6.98
C VAL A 418 3.28 -17.55 7.05
N ALA A 419 3.29 -16.29 7.52
CA ALA A 419 4.57 -15.62 7.77
C ALA A 419 5.37 -16.39 8.83
N VAL A 420 6.65 -16.66 8.53
CA VAL A 420 7.53 -17.49 9.35
C VAL A 420 8.45 -16.60 10.18
N LYS A 421 8.51 -16.85 11.49
CA LYS A 421 9.50 -16.23 12.37
C LYS A 421 10.89 -16.71 11.99
N THR A 422 11.82 -15.79 11.74
CA THR A 422 13.23 -16.12 11.55
C THR A 422 14.04 -15.67 12.76
N GLU A 423 15.25 -16.21 12.94
CA GLU A 423 16.19 -15.56 13.84
C GLU A 423 16.39 -14.11 13.39
N PRO A 424 16.38 -13.13 14.31
CA PRO A 424 16.61 -11.73 13.95
C PRO A 424 17.90 -11.62 13.15
N TYR A 425 17.87 -10.86 12.06
CA TYR A 425 19.10 -10.53 11.34
C TYR A 425 20.01 -9.72 12.26
N VAL A 426 21.00 -10.38 12.87
CA VAL A 426 22.04 -9.72 13.65
C VAL A 426 22.93 -8.99 12.65
N GLN A 427 22.87 -7.66 12.62
CA GLN A 427 23.88 -6.89 11.90
C GLN A 427 25.25 -7.33 12.43
N ALA A 428 26.13 -7.79 11.53
CA ALA A 428 27.50 -8.09 11.92
C ALA A 428 28.07 -6.86 12.62
N LYS A 429 28.49 -7.01 13.88
CA LYS A 429 29.32 -6.02 14.57
C LYS A 429 30.62 -5.90 13.78
N THR A 430 30.61 -5.05 12.76
CA THR A 430 31.87 -4.43 12.34
C THR A 430 32.17 -3.49 13.49
N GLU A 431 33.29 -3.74 14.17
CA GLU A 431 33.76 -2.95 15.30
C GLU A 431 33.38 -1.49 15.10
N GLN A 432 32.59 -0.93 16.03
CA GLN A 432 32.60 0.51 16.22
C GLN A 432 34.07 0.87 16.28
N LEU A 433 34.55 1.60 15.28
CA LEU A 433 35.86 2.21 15.32
C LEU A 433 35.87 3.02 16.61
N GLU A 434 36.49 2.47 17.66
CA GLU A 434 36.96 3.22 18.82
C GLU A 434 37.97 4.21 18.26
N LEU A 435 37.46 5.36 17.83
CA LEU A 435 38.27 6.50 17.44
C LEU A 435 38.33 7.41 18.66
N VAL A 436 39.51 7.33 19.27
CA VAL A 436 40.06 8.18 20.33
C VAL A 436 39.73 9.65 20.15
#